data_AF-A0A8J2W2Y9-F1
#
_entry.id   AF-A0A8J2W2Y9-F1
#
_cell.length_a   1.000
_cell.length_b   1.000
_cell.length_c   1.000
_cell.angle_alpha   90.00
_cell.angle_beta   90.00
_cell.angle_gamma   90.00
#
_symmetry.space_group_name_H-M   'P 1'
#
loop_
_entity.id
_entity.type
_entity.pdbx_description
1 polymer ?
#
loop_
_entity_poly.entity_id
_entity_poly.type
_entity_poly.pdbx_seq_one_letter_code
_entity_poly.pdbx_strand_id
1 'polypeptide(L)'
;MAKGYVTEFRYCSKIALGIKEYGKLDNLIDYELGMARSDRAFIFTDNHDNQRGHGAGGDVLTHENPRDYKQAVAYTLAQDYGFTRIMSSYFFTNTDQGPPNNGGYSTADVIINADGSCGGGWVCEHRWNVMKKMVEFRNSVVGTSMSNYWNNGNAVAFSRGNKGFFAMAKEGSMSEYLQTGLPAGSYCNIIDDCASSIRVGAHGMAHISINNYEEPFLAVHV
;
A
#
# COMPACT_ATOMS: atom_id res chain seq x y z
N MET A 1 -31.20 0.03 -4.10
CA MET A 1 -30.40 -0.94 -4.88
C MET A 1 -28.94 -0.74 -4.52
N ALA A 2 -28.29 -1.72 -3.92
CA ALA A 2 -26.84 -1.71 -3.75
C ALA A 2 -26.21 -1.82 -5.15
N LYS A 3 -25.44 -0.82 -5.57
CA LYS A 3 -24.67 -0.89 -6.82
C LYS A 3 -23.35 -1.58 -6.52
N GLY A 4 -22.92 -2.51 -7.37
CA GLY A 4 -21.64 -3.20 -7.23
C GLY A 4 -20.44 -2.29 -7.50
N TYR A 5 -19.26 -2.74 -7.10
CA TYR A 5 -18.00 -2.07 -7.43
C TYR A 5 -17.57 -2.37 -8.88
N VAL A 6 -16.84 -1.45 -9.49
CA VAL A 6 -16.24 -1.54 -10.83
C VAL A 6 -14.73 -1.50 -10.68
N THR A 7 -14.01 -2.37 -11.39
CA THR A 7 -12.54 -2.39 -11.40
C THR A 7 -11.98 -1.09 -11.99
N GLU A 8 -11.28 -0.30 -11.19
CA GLU A 8 -10.72 0.98 -11.62
C GLU A 8 -9.26 0.82 -12.06
N PHE A 9 -9.06 0.37 -13.30
CA PHE A 9 -7.73 0.13 -13.88
C PHE A 9 -6.86 1.40 -13.99
N ARG A 10 -7.48 2.59 -14.04
CA ARG A 10 -6.73 3.86 -14.08
C ARG A 10 -5.97 4.10 -12.78
N TYR A 11 -6.46 3.54 -11.67
CA TYR A 11 -5.76 3.59 -10.39
C TYR A 11 -4.36 2.97 -10.49
N CYS A 12 -4.22 1.82 -11.19
CA CYS A 12 -2.93 1.14 -11.36
C CYS A 12 -1.87 2.06 -11.98
N SER A 13 -2.22 2.77 -13.06
CA SER A 13 -1.31 3.71 -13.72
C SER A 13 -1.03 4.95 -12.86
N LYS A 14 -2.05 5.47 -12.17
CA LYS A 14 -1.91 6.66 -11.32
C LYS A 14 -1.01 6.37 -10.12
N ILE A 15 -1.17 5.21 -9.45
CA ILE A 15 -0.31 4.84 -8.33
C ILE A 15 1.12 4.54 -8.77
N ALA A 16 1.32 3.86 -9.92
CA ALA A 16 2.64 3.66 -10.49
C ALA A 16 3.37 5.00 -10.76
N LEU A 17 2.67 5.97 -11.37
CA LEU A 17 3.18 7.32 -11.58
C LEU A 17 3.48 8.04 -10.26
N GLY A 18 2.61 7.92 -9.26
CA GLY A 18 2.78 8.55 -7.96
C GLY A 18 3.98 8.00 -7.18
N ILE A 19 4.26 6.69 -7.27
CA ILE A 19 5.46 6.12 -6.63
C ILE A 19 6.73 6.54 -7.37
N LYS A 20 6.69 6.62 -8.70
CA LYS A 20 7.80 7.18 -9.49
C LYS A 20 8.07 8.65 -9.15
N GLU A 21 7.02 9.42 -8.92
CA GLU A 21 7.04 10.87 -8.66
C GLU A 21 6.11 11.22 -7.49
N TYR A 22 6.63 11.18 -6.27
CA TYR A 22 5.85 11.38 -5.04
C TYR A 22 5.04 12.69 -5.04
N GLY A 23 5.52 13.75 -5.70
CA GLY A 23 4.80 15.01 -5.85
C GLY A 23 3.48 14.91 -6.63
N LYS A 24 3.15 13.74 -7.23
CA LYS A 24 1.88 13.46 -7.92
C LYS A 24 0.91 12.62 -7.10
N LEU A 25 1.27 12.22 -5.88
CA LEU A 25 0.43 11.39 -5.02
C LEU A 25 -0.83 12.13 -4.53
N ASP A 26 -0.81 13.46 -4.52
CA ASP A 26 -1.97 14.29 -4.15
C ASP A 26 -3.09 14.25 -5.21
N ASN A 27 -2.76 13.93 -6.46
CA ASN A 27 -3.67 13.83 -7.58
C ASN A 27 -3.83 12.39 -8.09
N LEU A 28 -3.86 11.40 -7.21
CA LEU A 28 -4.10 10.00 -7.58
C LEU A 28 -5.52 9.77 -8.08
N ILE A 29 -6.49 10.44 -7.46
CA ILE A 29 -7.91 10.28 -7.76
C ILE A 29 -8.36 11.41 -8.67
N ASP A 30 -8.69 11.06 -9.90
CA ASP A 30 -8.92 12.00 -10.97
C ASP A 30 -10.24 11.68 -11.68
N TYR A 31 -11.29 12.41 -11.29
CA TYR A 31 -12.63 12.21 -11.84
C TYR A 31 -12.77 12.71 -13.28
N GLU A 32 -11.86 13.59 -13.76
CA GLU A 32 -11.87 14.05 -15.15
C GLU A 32 -11.45 12.93 -16.10
N LEU A 33 -10.63 11.98 -15.63
CA LEU A 33 -10.33 10.72 -16.34
C LEU A 33 -11.49 9.70 -16.31
N GLY A 34 -12.63 10.06 -15.69
CA GLY A 34 -13.78 9.17 -15.56
C GLY A 34 -13.55 8.06 -14.54
N MET A 35 -12.67 8.28 -13.55
CA MET A 35 -12.53 7.35 -12.43
C MET A 35 -13.86 7.22 -11.67
N ALA A 36 -14.19 6.01 -11.24
CA ALA A 36 -15.36 5.73 -10.44
C ALA A 36 -15.30 6.51 -9.12
N ARG A 37 -16.46 6.87 -8.58
CA ARG A 37 -16.53 7.39 -7.20
C ARG A 37 -16.04 6.34 -6.22
N SER A 38 -15.48 6.77 -5.09
CA SER A 38 -14.94 5.88 -4.04
C SER A 38 -15.92 4.76 -3.65
N ASP A 39 -17.21 5.06 -3.52
CA ASP A 39 -18.27 4.11 -3.16
C ASP A 39 -18.56 3.04 -4.24
N ARG A 40 -17.90 3.12 -5.40
CA ARG A 40 -18.06 2.23 -6.56
C ARG A 40 -16.75 1.75 -7.14
N ALA A 41 -15.60 2.21 -6.63
CA ALA A 41 -14.30 1.84 -7.16
C ALA A 41 -13.77 0.56 -6.48
N PHE A 42 -13.40 -0.44 -7.26
CA PHE A 42 -12.62 -1.59 -6.83
C PHE A 42 -11.18 -1.40 -7.31
N ILE A 43 -10.26 -1.10 -6.40
CA ILE A 43 -8.90 -0.66 -6.71
C ILE A 43 -7.86 -1.71 -6.33
N PHE A 44 -6.75 -1.68 -7.06
CA PHE A 44 -5.61 -2.59 -6.90
C PHE A 44 -4.40 -1.96 -7.59
N THR A 45 -3.19 -2.26 -7.09
CA THR A 45 -1.93 -1.85 -7.74
C THR A 45 -1.73 -2.58 -9.05
N ASP A 46 -2.01 -3.89 -9.04
CA ASP A 46 -1.91 -4.82 -10.17
C ASP A 46 -3.00 -5.90 -10.07
N ASN A 47 -3.17 -6.65 -11.15
CA ASN A 47 -3.97 -7.87 -11.19
C ASN A 47 -3.23 -8.96 -11.98
N HIS A 48 -3.84 -10.13 -12.10
CA HIS A 48 -3.24 -11.26 -12.83
C HIS A 48 -2.96 -10.95 -14.31
N ASP A 49 -3.67 -10.03 -14.95
CA ASP A 49 -3.53 -9.74 -16.38
C ASP A 49 -2.42 -8.69 -16.60
N ASN A 50 -2.53 -7.53 -15.96
CA ASN A 50 -1.58 -6.42 -16.17
C ASN A 50 -0.21 -6.65 -15.53
N GLN A 51 -0.08 -7.51 -14.51
CA GLN A 51 1.24 -7.91 -14.02
C GLN A 51 2.04 -8.74 -15.04
N ARG A 52 1.38 -9.24 -16.09
CA ARG A 52 1.97 -9.95 -17.24
C ARG A 52 2.12 -9.05 -18.47
N GLY A 53 1.85 -7.75 -18.34
CA GLY A 53 1.80 -6.81 -19.47
C GLY A 53 0.57 -7.01 -20.36
N HIS A 54 -0.45 -7.74 -19.91
CA HIS A 54 -1.71 -7.92 -20.63
C HIS A 54 -2.74 -6.86 -20.21
N GLY A 55 -3.73 -6.64 -21.07
CA GLY A 55 -4.89 -5.80 -20.76
C GLY A 55 -4.60 -4.31 -20.55
N ALA A 56 -5.39 -3.71 -19.66
CA ALA A 56 -5.40 -2.28 -19.40
C ALA A 56 -4.57 -1.91 -18.15
N GLY A 57 -4.11 -0.66 -18.08
CA GLY A 57 -3.36 -0.13 -16.93
C GLY A 57 -1.90 0.23 -17.22
N GLY A 58 -1.38 -0.12 -18.40
CA GLY A 58 -0.02 0.26 -18.82
C GLY A 58 1.07 -0.32 -17.92
N ASP A 59 2.19 0.39 -17.76
CA ASP A 59 3.29 0.03 -16.86
C ASP A 59 2.81 0.06 -15.39
N VAL A 60 2.43 -1.10 -14.87
CA VAL A 60 2.01 -1.27 -13.48
C VAL A 60 3.17 -1.71 -12.60
N LEU A 61 3.09 -1.41 -11.31
CA LEU A 61 4.02 -1.93 -10.32
C LEU A 61 3.58 -3.35 -9.93
N THR A 62 4.53 -4.29 -9.90
CA THR A 62 4.28 -5.69 -9.53
C THR A 62 5.32 -6.14 -8.51
N HIS A 63 5.18 -7.38 -8.03
CA HIS A 63 6.16 -8.01 -7.15
C HIS A 63 7.58 -8.11 -7.74
N GLU A 64 7.77 -7.96 -9.05
CA GLU A 64 9.09 -7.92 -9.68
C GLU A 64 9.91 -6.68 -9.29
N ASN A 65 9.23 -5.62 -8.84
CA ASN A 65 9.85 -4.43 -8.25
C ASN A 65 9.42 -4.29 -6.78
N PRO A 66 9.89 -5.17 -5.88
CA PRO A 66 9.28 -5.37 -4.57
C PRO A 66 9.30 -4.11 -3.69
N ARG A 67 10.35 -3.28 -3.80
CA ARG A 67 10.47 -2.04 -3.03
C ARG A 67 9.39 -1.02 -3.40
N ASP A 68 9.22 -0.75 -4.69
CA ASP A 68 8.25 0.23 -5.17
C ASP A 68 6.82 -0.32 -5.05
N TYR A 69 6.64 -1.63 -5.25
CA TYR A 69 5.37 -2.30 -5.02
C TYR A 69 4.89 -2.23 -3.57
N LYS A 70 5.78 -2.44 -2.59
CA LYS A 70 5.47 -2.23 -1.17
C LYS A 70 4.97 -0.81 -0.91
N GLN A 71 5.61 0.21 -1.50
CA GLN A 71 5.18 1.60 -1.34
C GLN A 71 3.81 1.86 -1.96
N ALA A 72 3.57 1.36 -3.18
CA ALA A 72 2.28 1.48 -3.84
C ALA A 72 1.14 0.86 -3.02
N VAL A 73 1.33 -0.38 -2.57
CA VAL A 73 0.31 -1.10 -1.79
C VAL A 73 0.12 -0.46 -0.40
N ALA A 74 1.20 -0.04 0.26
CA ALA A 74 1.10 0.66 1.55
C ALA A 74 0.28 1.95 1.44
N TYR A 75 0.58 2.80 0.46
CA TYR A 75 -0.19 4.01 0.21
C TYR A 75 -1.66 3.67 -0.12
N THR A 76 -1.89 2.67 -0.99
CA THR A 76 -3.22 2.19 -1.38
C THR A 76 -4.07 1.77 -0.18
N LEU A 77 -3.45 1.11 0.81
CA LEU A 77 -4.13 0.67 2.03
C LEU A 77 -4.35 1.81 3.03
N ALA A 78 -3.43 2.76 3.11
CA ALA A 78 -3.50 3.91 4.03
C ALA A 78 -4.60 4.91 3.66
N GLN A 79 -4.79 5.18 2.37
CA GLN A 79 -5.74 6.17 1.85
C GLN A 79 -7.22 5.70 1.90
N ASP A 80 -8.18 6.58 1.64
CA ASP A 80 -9.63 6.37 1.88
C ASP A 80 -10.51 6.16 0.63
N TYR A 81 -9.92 6.11 -0.57
CA TYR A 81 -10.58 5.81 -1.84
C TYR A 81 -10.74 4.32 -2.09
N GLY A 82 -11.94 3.92 -2.53
CA GLY A 82 -12.21 2.60 -3.10
C GLY A 82 -12.19 1.42 -2.14
N PHE A 83 -12.70 0.29 -2.63
CA PHE A 83 -12.52 -1.02 -2.04
C PHE A 83 -11.22 -1.63 -2.55
N THR A 84 -10.30 -1.95 -1.64
CA THR A 84 -8.93 -2.35 -1.96
C THR A 84 -8.77 -3.86 -2.11
N ARG A 85 -8.08 -4.30 -3.16
CA ARG A 85 -7.57 -5.67 -3.31
C ARG A 85 -6.04 -5.67 -3.36
N ILE A 86 -5.43 -6.60 -2.64
CA ILE A 86 -4.01 -6.93 -2.75
C ILE A 86 -3.88 -8.15 -3.67
N MET A 87 -2.97 -8.11 -4.64
CA MET A 87 -2.67 -9.28 -5.46
C MET A 87 -1.81 -10.27 -4.66
N SER A 88 -1.96 -11.56 -4.92
CA SER A 88 -1.06 -12.58 -4.40
C SER A 88 -0.70 -13.53 -5.54
N SER A 89 0.58 -13.59 -5.86
CA SER A 89 1.09 -14.09 -7.12
C SER A 89 1.93 -15.36 -6.96
N TYR A 90 2.34 -15.88 -8.10
CA TYR A 90 3.41 -16.85 -8.26
C TYR A 90 4.42 -16.30 -9.29
N PHE A 91 5.67 -16.74 -9.21
CA PHE A 91 6.71 -16.34 -10.16
C PHE A 91 6.51 -17.05 -11.50
N PHE A 92 6.73 -16.32 -12.60
CA PHE A 92 6.67 -16.84 -13.97
C PHE A 92 7.79 -16.23 -14.81
N THR A 93 8.18 -16.90 -15.90
CA THR A 93 9.13 -16.36 -16.90
C THR A 93 8.51 -16.21 -18.28
N ASN A 94 7.30 -16.74 -18.46
CA ASN A 94 6.46 -16.57 -19.63
C ASN A 94 5.10 -16.03 -19.17
N THR A 95 4.57 -15.04 -19.88
CA THR A 95 3.30 -14.38 -19.53
C THR A 95 2.09 -15.31 -19.65
N ASP A 96 2.18 -16.37 -20.46
CA ASP A 96 1.14 -17.40 -20.58
C ASP A 96 1.37 -18.59 -19.61
N GLN A 97 2.36 -18.49 -18.71
CA GLN A 97 2.70 -19.57 -17.79
C GLN A 97 1.65 -19.73 -16.67
N GLY A 98 1.18 -20.97 -16.51
CA GLY A 98 0.37 -21.39 -15.38
C GLY A 98 1.14 -21.38 -14.04
N PRO A 99 0.46 -21.71 -12.94
CA PRO A 99 1.06 -21.72 -11.61
C PRO A 99 2.15 -22.80 -11.44
N PRO A 100 2.94 -22.74 -10.35
CA PRO A 100 3.74 -23.87 -9.89
C PRO A 100 2.91 -25.16 -9.92
N ASN A 101 3.45 -26.23 -10.52
CA ASN A 101 2.69 -27.45 -10.81
C ASN A 101 3.57 -28.69 -10.60
N ASN A 102 2.92 -29.82 -10.28
CA ASN A 102 3.57 -31.13 -10.13
C ASN A 102 3.47 -31.97 -11.43
N GLY A 103 3.23 -31.33 -12.58
CA GLY A 103 2.82 -32.00 -13.81
C GLY A 103 1.35 -32.46 -13.79
N GLY A 104 0.90 -33.06 -14.91
CA GLY A 104 -0.44 -33.64 -15.03
C GLY A 104 -1.61 -32.67 -14.81
N TYR A 105 -1.41 -31.37 -15.10
CA TYR A 105 -2.37 -30.29 -14.85
C TYR A 105 -2.72 -30.04 -13.37
N SER A 106 -1.90 -30.52 -12.43
CA SER A 106 -2.07 -30.26 -10.98
C SER A 106 -1.30 -29.02 -10.52
N THR A 107 -1.87 -28.23 -9.62
CA THR A 107 -1.16 -27.10 -8.97
C THR A 107 -0.39 -27.60 -7.75
N ALA A 108 0.84 -27.12 -7.58
CA ALA A 108 1.67 -27.47 -6.43
C ALA A 108 1.20 -26.76 -5.16
N ASP A 109 1.44 -27.36 -3.99
CA ASP A 109 1.10 -26.75 -2.71
C ASP A 109 1.91 -25.47 -2.45
N VAL A 110 1.33 -24.58 -1.65
CA VAL A 110 2.05 -23.41 -1.12
C VAL A 110 2.91 -23.87 0.05
N ILE A 111 4.24 -23.76 -0.10
CA ILE A 111 5.19 -24.05 0.97
C ILE A 111 5.30 -22.81 1.86
N ILE A 112 5.15 -22.97 3.17
CA ILE A 112 5.35 -21.89 4.15
C ILE A 112 6.70 -22.07 4.83
N ASN A 113 7.57 -21.09 4.69
CA ASN A 113 8.90 -21.07 5.29
C ASN A 113 8.82 -20.69 6.77
N ALA A 114 9.91 -20.91 7.52
CA ALA A 114 9.96 -20.64 8.96
C ALA A 114 9.79 -19.15 9.32
N ASP A 115 10.16 -18.24 8.42
CA ASP A 115 9.98 -16.79 8.54
C ASP A 115 8.57 -16.32 8.13
N GLY A 116 7.68 -17.25 7.75
CA GLY A 116 6.32 -16.97 7.30
C GLY A 116 6.19 -16.54 5.84
N SER A 117 7.31 -16.43 5.11
CA SER A 117 7.30 -16.26 3.64
C SER A 117 6.84 -17.54 2.93
N CYS A 118 6.54 -17.44 1.64
CA CYS A 118 6.22 -18.60 0.83
C CYS A 118 7.42 -19.10 0.03
N GLY A 119 7.47 -20.41 -0.20
CA GLY A 119 8.40 -21.09 -1.09
C GLY A 119 7.68 -21.75 -2.27
N GLY A 120 8.40 -22.56 -3.05
CA GLY A 120 7.80 -23.38 -4.12
C GLY A 120 7.32 -22.58 -5.34
N GLY A 121 7.86 -21.38 -5.57
CA GLY A 121 7.47 -20.51 -6.68
C GLY A 121 6.30 -19.56 -6.37
N TRP A 122 5.77 -19.58 -5.15
CA TRP A 122 4.72 -18.66 -4.69
C TRP A 122 5.31 -17.37 -4.12
N VAL A 123 4.78 -16.21 -4.52
CA VAL A 123 5.26 -14.89 -4.08
C VAL A 123 4.68 -14.50 -2.72
N CYS A 124 3.36 -14.70 -2.57
CA CYS A 124 2.61 -14.40 -1.35
C CYS A 124 2.80 -12.96 -0.83
N GLU A 125 2.59 -11.95 -1.67
CA GLU A 125 2.68 -10.53 -1.32
C GLU A 125 1.82 -10.20 -0.09
N HIS A 126 0.65 -10.83 0.05
CA HIS A 126 -0.23 -10.69 1.22
C HIS A 126 0.41 -11.09 2.57
N ARG A 127 1.53 -11.82 2.56
CA ARG A 127 2.30 -12.23 3.76
C ARG A 127 3.48 -11.33 4.06
N TRP A 128 3.87 -10.47 3.12
CA TRP A 128 4.96 -9.52 3.33
C TRP A 128 4.63 -8.63 4.53
N ASN A 129 5.66 -8.27 5.30
CA ASN A 129 5.50 -7.55 6.56
C ASN A 129 4.61 -6.30 6.39
N VAL A 130 5.01 -5.41 5.48
CA VAL A 130 4.28 -4.17 5.16
C VAL A 130 2.82 -4.42 4.81
N MET A 131 2.51 -5.44 4.00
CA MET A 131 1.13 -5.73 3.58
C MET A 131 0.26 -6.13 4.78
N LYS A 132 0.76 -7.02 5.64
CA LYS A 132 0.05 -7.43 6.87
C LYS A 132 -0.23 -6.24 7.78
N LYS A 133 0.80 -5.42 8.04
CA LYS A 133 0.71 -4.24 8.91
C LYS A 133 -0.21 -3.17 8.34
N MET A 134 -0.19 -2.96 7.03
CA MET A 134 -1.06 -1.95 6.40
C MET A 134 -2.51 -2.42 6.26
N VAL A 135 -2.78 -3.73 6.22
CA VAL A 135 -4.15 -4.27 6.37
C VAL A 135 -4.65 -4.02 7.79
N GLU A 136 -3.83 -4.25 8.81
CA GLU A 136 -4.14 -3.91 10.21
C GLU A 136 -4.45 -2.41 10.34
N PHE A 137 -3.57 -1.53 9.85
CA PHE A 137 -3.80 -0.08 9.83
C PHE A 137 -5.13 0.29 9.17
N ARG A 138 -5.40 -0.24 7.96
CA ARG A 138 -6.62 0.06 7.21
C ARG A 138 -7.88 -0.31 8.01
N ASN A 139 -7.85 -1.44 8.72
CA ASN A 139 -8.95 -1.89 9.57
C ASN A 139 -9.14 -0.96 10.78
N SER A 140 -8.06 -0.54 11.43
CA SER A 140 -8.10 0.35 12.59
C SER A 140 -8.68 1.74 12.26
N VAL A 141 -8.49 2.21 11.03
CA VAL A 141 -8.92 3.56 10.60
C VAL A 141 -10.23 3.59 9.82
N VAL A 142 -11.00 2.50 9.78
CA VAL A 142 -12.30 2.43 9.09
C VAL A 142 -13.23 3.57 9.53
N GLY A 143 -13.95 4.12 8.54
CA GLY A 143 -14.93 5.19 8.71
C GLY A 143 -14.35 6.60 8.81
N THR A 144 -13.03 6.76 8.68
CA THR A 144 -12.37 8.07 8.67
C THR A 144 -12.01 8.50 7.25
N SER A 145 -11.83 9.80 7.05
CA SER A 145 -11.31 10.36 5.80
C SER A 145 -9.83 10.72 5.92
N MET A 146 -9.16 10.82 4.77
CA MET A 146 -7.81 11.38 4.71
C MET A 146 -7.84 12.86 5.11
N SER A 147 -6.87 13.28 5.92
CA SER A 147 -6.75 14.66 6.46
C SER A 147 -5.30 14.96 6.79
N ASN A 148 -4.95 16.22 7.08
CA ASN A 148 -3.57 16.63 7.40
C ASN A 148 -2.54 16.14 6.37
N TYR A 149 -2.90 16.20 5.09
CA TYR A 149 -2.03 15.74 4.01
C TYR A 149 -0.82 16.67 3.88
N TRP A 150 0.36 16.07 3.80
CA TRP A 150 1.64 16.74 3.63
C TRP A 150 2.48 15.97 2.61
N ASN A 151 3.15 16.68 1.72
CA ASN A 151 4.02 16.10 0.70
C ASN A 151 5.08 17.13 0.29
N ASN A 152 6.34 16.71 0.19
CA ASN A 152 7.45 17.57 -0.23
C ASN A 152 8.17 17.07 -1.50
N GLY A 153 7.58 16.13 -2.23
CA GLY A 153 8.15 15.51 -3.43
C GLY A 153 9.08 14.32 -3.16
N ASN A 154 9.57 14.15 -1.94
CA ASN A 154 10.42 13.02 -1.52
C ASN A 154 9.82 12.20 -0.37
N ALA A 155 8.86 12.74 0.35
CA ALA A 155 8.10 12.08 1.39
C ALA A 155 6.64 12.55 1.35
N VAL A 156 5.74 11.69 1.83
CA VAL A 156 4.32 11.99 1.97
C VAL A 156 3.84 11.49 3.31
N ALA A 157 2.91 12.22 3.92
CA ALA A 157 2.28 11.84 5.15
C ALA A 157 0.84 12.34 5.21
N PHE A 158 -0.01 11.63 5.92
CA PHE A 158 -1.38 12.04 6.18
C PHE A 158 -1.98 11.27 7.35
N SER A 159 -3.05 11.86 7.89
CA SER A 159 -3.88 11.25 8.91
C SER A 159 -5.13 10.62 8.32
N ARG A 160 -5.67 9.64 9.04
CA ARG A 160 -6.98 9.05 8.83
C ARG A 160 -7.85 9.39 10.03
N GLY A 161 -8.47 10.58 9.94
CA GLY A 161 -9.12 11.26 11.06
C GLY A 161 -8.18 11.37 12.27
N ASN A 162 -8.72 11.05 13.45
CA ASN A 162 -7.96 10.97 14.70
C ASN A 162 -7.57 9.53 15.08
N LYS A 163 -7.67 8.57 14.14
CA LYS A 163 -7.46 7.15 14.41
C LYS A 163 -6.11 6.63 13.94
N GLY A 164 -5.51 7.22 12.91
CA GLY A 164 -4.21 6.75 12.43
C GLY A 164 -3.46 7.80 11.64
N PHE A 165 -2.15 7.62 11.57
CA PHE A 165 -1.24 8.46 10.82
C PHE A 165 -0.27 7.58 10.04
N PHE A 166 -0.07 7.91 8.77
CA PHE A 166 0.81 7.21 7.84
C PHE A 166 1.82 8.19 7.25
N ALA A 167 3.06 7.74 7.09
CA ALA A 167 4.09 8.43 6.34
C ALA A 167 4.97 7.44 5.57
N MET A 168 5.50 7.88 4.43
CA MET A 168 6.50 7.14 3.68
C MET A 168 7.50 8.05 2.99
N ALA A 169 8.73 7.55 2.78
CA ALA A 169 9.83 8.29 2.19
C ALA A 169 10.43 7.58 0.99
N LYS A 170 10.47 8.27 -0.16
CA LYS A 170 10.92 7.69 -1.43
C LYS A 170 12.35 7.15 -1.39
N GLU A 171 13.26 7.88 -0.75
CA GLU A 171 14.70 7.57 -0.70
C GLU A 171 15.12 6.89 0.61
N GLY A 172 14.18 6.38 1.41
CA GLY A 172 14.51 5.64 2.63
C GLY A 172 14.44 6.44 3.92
N SER A 173 14.42 7.77 3.84
CA SER A 173 14.47 8.61 5.04
C SER A 173 13.67 9.90 4.97
N MET A 174 13.18 10.33 6.13
CA MET A 174 12.59 11.64 6.37
C MET A 174 12.72 12.01 7.85
N SER A 175 12.68 13.30 8.16
CA SER A 175 12.68 13.82 9.53
C SER A 175 11.92 15.14 9.56
N GLU A 176 10.66 15.11 9.99
CA GLU A 176 9.74 16.24 9.85
C GLU A 176 8.85 16.40 11.08
N TYR A 177 8.38 17.62 11.35
CA TYR A 177 7.45 17.89 12.44
C TYR A 177 6.05 18.16 11.87
N LEU A 178 5.13 17.21 12.02
CA LEU A 178 3.87 17.17 11.27
C LEU A 178 2.64 17.11 12.17
N GLN A 179 1.52 17.66 11.68
CA GLN A 179 0.21 17.52 12.30
C GLN A 179 -0.32 16.12 12.03
N THR A 180 -0.46 15.32 13.09
CA THR A 180 -0.91 13.92 12.97
C THR A 180 -2.42 13.76 13.06
N GLY A 181 -3.13 14.74 13.62
CA GLY A 181 -4.55 14.62 13.96
C GLY A 181 -4.85 13.66 15.11
N LEU A 182 -3.84 12.96 15.64
CA LEU A 182 -4.00 12.00 16.73
C LEU A 182 -4.10 12.71 18.09
N PRO A 183 -4.79 12.11 19.07
CA PRO A 183 -4.74 12.55 20.45
C PRO A 183 -3.30 12.52 21.01
N ALA A 184 -3.01 13.38 21.99
CA ALA A 184 -1.72 13.37 22.67
C ALA A 184 -1.46 11.98 23.30
N GLY A 185 -0.35 11.36 22.95
CA GLY A 185 -0.11 9.95 23.25
C GLY A 185 1.27 9.47 22.81
N SER A 186 1.61 8.24 23.18
CA SER A 186 2.75 7.53 22.62
C SER A 186 2.18 6.46 21.71
N TYR A 187 2.63 6.41 20.46
CA TYR A 187 2.11 5.47 19.47
C TYR A 187 3.26 4.66 18.89
N CYS A 188 3.11 3.34 18.93
CA CYS A 188 4.07 2.42 18.33
C CYS A 188 3.99 2.47 16.80
N ASN A 189 5.13 2.43 16.12
CA ASN A 189 5.20 2.17 14.70
C ASN A 189 4.92 0.68 14.43
N ILE A 190 3.77 0.36 13.83
CA ILE A 190 3.40 -1.04 13.61
C ILE A 190 4.25 -1.71 12.52
N ILE A 191 4.89 -0.93 11.65
CA ILE A 191 5.73 -1.43 10.55
C ILE A 191 6.94 -2.21 11.09
N ASP A 192 7.55 -1.74 12.17
CA ASP A 192 8.75 -2.31 12.76
C ASP A 192 8.49 -3.08 14.06
N ASP A 193 7.27 -3.60 14.23
CA ASP A 193 6.85 -4.34 15.43
C ASP A 193 7.09 -3.56 16.74
N CYS A 194 6.84 -2.25 16.73
CA CYS A 194 7.04 -1.34 17.86
C CYS A 194 8.50 -1.16 18.30
N ALA A 195 9.47 -1.47 17.44
CA ALA A 195 10.86 -1.11 17.67
C ALA A 195 11.04 0.41 17.74
N SER A 196 10.19 1.17 17.05
CA SER A 196 10.11 2.63 17.16
C SER A 196 8.70 3.12 17.56
N SER A 197 8.63 4.38 17.99
CA SER A 197 7.38 5.05 18.36
C SER A 197 7.46 6.55 18.12
N ILE A 198 6.29 7.20 18.04
CA ILE A 198 6.16 8.65 18.02
C ILE A 198 5.48 9.16 19.28
N ARG A 199 5.87 10.35 19.71
CA ARG A 199 5.19 11.09 20.78
C ARG A 199 4.37 12.22 20.17
N VAL A 200 3.05 12.12 20.29
CA VAL A 200 2.12 13.17 19.87
C VAL A 200 1.89 14.13 21.03
N GLY A 201 2.12 15.41 20.79
CA GLY A 201 1.92 16.49 21.76
C GLY A 201 0.46 16.91 21.91
N ALA A 202 0.20 17.84 22.83
CA ALA A 202 -1.15 18.34 23.15
C ALA A 202 -1.90 18.95 21.94
N HIS A 203 -1.18 19.41 20.92
CA HIS A 203 -1.73 20.02 19.71
C HIS A 203 -1.76 19.06 18.49
N GLY A 204 -1.61 17.74 18.72
CA GLY A 204 -1.63 16.72 17.65
C GLY A 204 -0.36 16.67 16.79
N MET A 205 0.64 17.49 17.08
CA MET A 205 1.93 17.49 16.37
C MET A 205 2.86 16.39 16.89
N ALA A 206 3.65 15.80 16.01
CA ALA A 206 4.71 14.85 16.35
C ALA A 206 5.93 15.01 15.43
N HIS A 207 7.11 14.62 15.95
CA HIS A 207 8.29 14.41 15.12
C HIS A 207 8.20 13.04 14.46
N ILE A 208 8.28 13.02 13.13
CA ILE A 208 8.17 11.85 12.27
C ILE A 208 9.55 11.59 11.70
N SER A 209 10.11 10.42 12.01
CA SER A 209 11.43 10.01 11.55
C SER A 209 11.34 8.64 10.89
N ILE A 210 11.85 8.53 9.67
CA ILE A 210 12.00 7.26 8.94
C ILE A 210 13.47 7.17 8.56
N ASN A 211 14.07 6.00 8.76
CA ASN A 211 15.44 5.69 8.32
C ASN A 211 15.57 4.20 7.99
N ASN A 212 14.86 3.78 6.94
CA ASN A 212 14.85 2.40 6.47
C ASN A 212 14.67 2.41 4.95
N TYR A 213 15.70 2.00 4.20
CA TYR A 213 15.65 2.02 2.74
C TYR A 213 14.68 0.98 2.15
N GLU A 214 14.58 -0.20 2.77
CA GLU A 214 13.80 -1.33 2.27
C GLU A 214 12.30 -1.19 2.59
N GLU A 215 11.98 -0.68 3.77
CA GLU A 215 10.62 -0.45 4.25
C GLU A 215 10.50 0.98 4.82
N PRO A 216 10.50 2.00 3.96
CA PRO A 216 10.53 3.41 4.36
C PRO A 216 9.16 3.92 4.82
N PHE A 217 8.56 3.25 5.80
CA PHE A 217 7.19 3.49 6.24
C PHE A 217 7.13 3.78 7.74
N LEU A 218 6.20 4.65 8.10
CA LEU A 218 5.71 4.80 9.46
C LEU A 218 4.19 4.72 9.42
N ALA A 219 3.63 3.82 10.22
CA ALA A 219 2.20 3.68 10.39
C ALA A 219 1.89 3.53 11.87
N VAL A 220 1.00 4.37 12.38
CA VAL A 220 0.56 4.34 13.77
C VAL A 220 -0.94 4.50 13.84
N HIS A 221 -1.60 3.81 14.77
CA HIS A 221 -3.03 3.99 15.02
C HIS A 221 -3.36 3.86 16.50
N VAL A 222 -4.56 4.32 16.85
CA VAL A 222 -5.16 4.17 18.19
C VAL A 222 -5.53 2.72 18.51
#